data_AF-A0AAP0RUS1-F1
#
_entry.id   AF-A0AAP0RUS1-F1
#
_cell.length_a   1.000
_cell.length_b   1.000
_cell.length_c   1.000
_cell.angle_alpha   90.00
_cell.angle_beta   90.00
_cell.angle_gamma   90.00
#
_symmetry.space_group_name_H-M   'P 1'
#
loop_
_entity.id
_entity.type
_entity.pdbx_description
1 polymer ?
#
loop_
_entity_poly.entity_id
_entity_poly.type
_entity_poly.pdbx_seq_one_letter_code
_entity_poly.pdbx_strand_id
1 'polypeptide(L)'
;MALKSCHDRNVTHRDVKPENMVICFEDQDTGRCLKGSPSGDEKFTTKMRIIDFGSAIDKFTMKHLYGSVGPSRAEQTSEYTPPEALLNATWYQGPTSTILKYDMWSVGVVMLELILGSPNVFQINALTRVLLDQHLEGWNEGLKELAYKLRSFMELCILIPGSSSKHHRVGGTNNRGGFSPASWKCSEEFFSHQIKSRDPLKLGFPNVWAMRLVRQLLIWDPEDRLSVDDALRHPYFQPPP
;
A
#
# COMPACT_ATOMS: atom_id res chain seq x y z
N MET A 1 0.69 -4.10 14.64
CA MET A 1 -0.08 -4.53 15.84
C MET A 1 -1.57 -4.25 15.73
N ALA A 2 -2.03 -3.00 15.51
CA ALA A 2 -3.47 -2.71 15.39
C ALA A 2 -4.16 -3.52 14.27
N LEU A 3 -3.59 -3.53 13.06
CA LEU A 3 -4.07 -4.37 11.96
C LEU A 3 -4.00 -5.86 12.27
N LYS A 4 -2.98 -6.32 13.01
CA LYS A 4 -2.91 -7.71 13.46
C LYS A 4 -4.14 -8.09 14.31
N SER A 5 -4.51 -7.22 15.26
CA SER A 5 -5.72 -7.44 16.07
C SER A 5 -7.00 -7.53 15.22
N CYS A 6 -7.07 -6.77 14.12
CA CYS A 6 -8.19 -6.84 13.17
C CYS A 6 -8.15 -8.14 12.34
N HIS A 7 -6.99 -8.45 11.78
CA HIS A 7 -6.78 -9.59 10.88
C HIS A 7 -6.93 -10.94 11.61
N ASP A 8 -6.48 -11.04 12.87
CA ASP A 8 -6.70 -12.21 13.74
C ASP A 8 -8.20 -12.49 13.96
N ARG A 9 -9.07 -11.49 13.72
CA ARG A 9 -10.53 -11.57 13.80
C ARG A 9 -11.21 -11.63 12.43
N ASN A 10 -10.45 -11.77 11.35
CA ASN A 10 -10.93 -11.71 9.97
C ASN A 10 -11.64 -10.39 9.62
N VAL A 11 -11.15 -9.28 10.17
CA VAL A 11 -11.63 -7.93 9.86
C VAL A 11 -10.62 -7.24 8.97
N THR A 12 -11.02 -6.83 7.76
CA THR A 12 -10.23 -5.95 6.89
C THR A 12 -10.73 -4.51 7.06
N HIS A 13 -9.83 -3.58 7.40
CA HIS A 13 -10.18 -2.19 7.69
C HIS A 13 -10.60 -1.40 6.43
N ARG A 14 -9.91 -1.62 5.31
CA ARG A 14 -10.13 -1.03 3.98
C ARG A 14 -9.91 0.47 3.82
N ASP A 15 -9.80 1.22 4.90
CA ASP A 15 -9.50 2.66 4.85
C ASP A 15 -8.30 3.01 5.76
N VAL A 16 -7.20 2.28 5.59
CA VAL A 16 -5.95 2.54 6.32
C VAL A 16 -5.22 3.71 5.68
N LYS A 17 -5.16 4.84 6.38
CA LYS A 17 -4.57 6.10 5.94
C LYS A 17 -4.20 6.98 7.14
N PRO A 18 -3.34 8.00 7.01
CA PRO A 18 -2.90 8.82 8.13
C PRO A 18 -4.04 9.48 8.92
N GLU A 19 -5.13 9.88 8.24
CA GLU A 19 -6.30 10.51 8.88
C GLU A 19 -7.01 9.58 9.87
N ASN A 20 -6.91 8.27 9.64
CA ASN A 20 -7.50 7.23 10.48
C ASN A 20 -6.51 6.66 11.51
N MET A 21 -5.34 7.30 11.68
CA MET A 21 -4.32 6.93 12.66
C MET A 21 -4.18 8.03 13.72
N VAL A 22 -4.74 7.80 14.90
CA VAL A 22 -4.71 8.76 16.00
C VAL A 22 -3.56 8.46 16.95
N ILE A 23 -2.84 9.51 17.35
CA ILE A 23 -1.79 9.45 18.35
C ILE A 23 -2.39 9.73 19.73
N CYS A 24 -2.13 8.82 20.66
CA CYS A 24 -2.49 8.92 22.07
C CYS A 24 -1.19 8.95 22.88
N PHE A 25 -0.99 10.01 23.65
CA PHE A 25 0.02 10.04 24.71
C PHE A 25 -0.62 9.38 25.93
N GLU A 26 -0.31 8.11 26.15
CA GLU A 26 -0.89 7.28 27.20
C GLU A 26 -0.11 7.49 28.49
N ASP A 27 -0.76 8.04 29.49
CA ASP A 27 -0.22 8.22 30.83
C ASP A 27 0.12 6.85 31.45
N GLN A 28 1.35 6.70 31.97
CA GLN A 28 1.85 5.39 32.42
C GLN A 28 1.13 4.87 33.67
N ASP A 29 0.62 5.76 34.52
CA ASP A 29 0.00 5.37 35.79
C ASP A 29 -1.48 4.98 35.61
N THR A 30 -2.19 5.71 34.74
CA THR A 30 -3.64 5.54 34.54
C THR A 30 -3.99 4.73 33.29
N GLY A 31 -3.07 4.60 32.33
CA GLY A 31 -3.31 3.97 31.02
C GLY A 31 -4.31 4.75 30.14
N ARG A 32 -4.60 6.01 30.48
CA ARG A 32 -5.54 6.86 29.72
C ARG A 32 -4.77 7.81 28.81
N CYS A 33 -5.39 8.18 27.69
CA CYS A 33 -4.84 9.22 26.82
C CYS A 33 -4.93 10.59 27.51
N LEU A 34 -3.83 11.33 27.49
CA LEU A 34 -3.79 12.71 27.95
C LEU A 34 -4.75 13.58 27.12
N LYS A 35 -5.39 14.56 27.78
CA LYS A 35 -6.37 15.48 27.17
C LYS A 35 -5.72 16.71 26.51
N GLY A 36 -4.40 16.67 26.28
CA GLY A 36 -3.63 17.76 25.70
C GLY A 36 -2.21 17.31 25.36
N SER A 37 -1.39 18.25 24.91
CA SER A 37 0.04 17.98 24.72
C SER A 37 0.69 17.67 26.05
N PRO A 38 1.57 16.65 26.12
CA PRO A 38 2.23 16.29 27.35
C PRO A 38 3.07 17.45 27.88
N SER A 39 2.98 17.67 29.19
CA SER A 39 3.84 18.59 29.94
C SER A 39 5.22 17.95 30.18
N GLY A 40 6.26 18.77 30.37
CA GLY A 40 7.66 18.32 30.45
C GLY A 40 7.94 17.26 31.53
N ASP A 41 7.11 17.18 32.57
CA ASP A 41 7.28 16.25 33.69
C ASP A 41 6.37 15.00 33.62
N GLU A 42 5.49 14.88 32.62
CA GLU A 42 4.55 13.78 32.51
C GLU A 42 5.21 12.51 31.93
N LYS A 43 5.10 11.39 32.64
CA LYS A 43 5.53 10.09 32.12
C LYS A 43 4.45 9.49 31.24
N PHE A 44 4.60 9.66 29.93
CA PHE A 44 3.68 9.08 28.94
C PHE A 44 4.38 8.08 28.02
N THR A 45 3.58 7.26 27.33
CA THR A 45 4.03 6.46 26.19
C THR A 45 3.22 6.87 24.96
N THR A 46 3.90 7.07 23.83
CA THR A 46 3.21 7.40 22.58
C THR A 46 2.64 6.12 21.97
N LYS A 47 1.32 6.06 21.80
CA LYS A 47 0.58 4.95 21.20
C LYS A 47 -0.15 5.45 19.96
N MET A 48 -0.09 4.70 18.87
CA MET A 48 -0.94 4.91 17.70
C MET A 48 -2.15 3.96 17.78
N ARG A 49 -3.35 4.48 17.50
CA ARG A 49 -4.60 3.71 17.41
C ARG A 49 -5.24 3.95 16.05
N ILE A 50 -5.82 2.90 15.47
CA ILE A 50 -6.59 3.01 14.22
C ILE A 50 -8.06 3.27 14.58
N ILE A 51 -8.69 4.17 13.83
CA ILE A 51 -10.10 4.55 13.96
C ILE A 51 -10.82 4.40 12.62
N ASP A 52 -12.13 4.64 12.63
CA ASP A 52 -13.01 4.67 11.45
C ASP A 52 -13.16 3.33 10.71
N PHE A 53 -13.96 2.45 11.31
CA PHE A 53 -14.34 1.15 10.74
C PHE A 53 -15.57 1.23 9.83
N GLY A 54 -15.96 2.42 9.35
CA GLY A 54 -17.15 2.59 8.50
C GLY A 54 -17.09 1.80 7.19
N SER A 55 -15.87 1.54 6.70
CA SER A 55 -15.61 0.78 5.47
C SER A 55 -15.13 -0.65 5.74
N ALA A 56 -15.06 -1.07 7.00
CA ALA A 56 -14.48 -2.35 7.38
C ALA A 56 -15.40 -3.52 6.96
N ILE A 57 -14.76 -4.60 6.51
CA ILE A 57 -15.47 -5.82 6.13
C ILE A 57 -15.11 -6.98 7.05
N ASP A 58 -16.14 -7.72 7.44
CA ASP A 58 -16.05 -9.04 8.04
C ASP A 58 -17.26 -9.89 7.58
N LYS A 59 -17.38 -11.12 8.09
CA LYS A 59 -18.51 -12.00 7.74
C LYS A 59 -19.87 -11.39 8.08
N PHE A 60 -19.95 -10.61 9.17
CA PHE A 60 -21.20 -10.01 9.63
C PHE A 60 -21.58 -8.79 8.78
N THR A 61 -20.66 -7.83 8.58
CA THR A 61 -20.93 -6.61 7.82
C THR A 61 -21.19 -6.91 6.35
N MET A 62 -20.50 -7.88 5.76
CA MET A 62 -20.79 -8.35 4.40
C MET A 62 -22.25 -8.80 4.24
N LYS A 63 -22.79 -9.52 5.24
CA LYS A 63 -24.16 -10.03 5.18
C LYS A 63 -25.21 -8.97 5.53
N HIS A 64 -24.94 -8.09 6.49
CA HIS A 64 -25.98 -7.23 7.10
C HIS A 64 -25.88 -5.75 6.73
N LEU A 65 -24.71 -5.27 6.29
CA LEU A 65 -24.51 -3.87 5.89
C LEU A 65 -24.39 -3.75 4.37
N TYR A 66 -23.55 -4.58 3.75
CA TYR A 66 -23.30 -4.52 2.30
C TYR A 66 -24.27 -5.38 1.47
N GLY A 67 -24.84 -6.43 2.06
CA GLY A 67 -25.78 -7.33 1.40
C GLY A 67 -25.20 -7.98 0.14
N SER A 68 -26.04 -8.16 -0.89
CA SER A 68 -25.65 -8.82 -2.14
C SER A 68 -24.81 -7.96 -3.09
N VAL A 69 -24.82 -6.63 -2.90
CA VAL A 69 -24.06 -5.69 -3.75
C VAL A 69 -22.58 -5.70 -3.36
N GLY A 70 -22.31 -5.92 -2.06
CA GLY A 70 -20.98 -5.85 -1.51
C GLY A 70 -20.47 -4.41 -1.41
N PRO A 71 -19.23 -4.25 -0.91
CA PRO A 71 -18.65 -2.94 -0.72
C PRO A 71 -18.31 -2.22 -2.04
N SER A 72 -18.53 -0.92 -2.06
CA SER A 72 -18.27 -0.06 -3.22
C SER A 72 -16.91 0.64 -3.14
N ARG A 73 -16.49 1.24 -4.26
CA ARG A 73 -15.31 2.11 -4.33
C ARG A 73 -15.54 3.50 -3.72
N ALA A 74 -16.79 3.95 -3.66
CA ALA A 74 -17.13 5.27 -3.11
C ALA A 74 -16.88 5.35 -1.60
N GLU A 75 -16.78 4.21 -0.93
CA GLU A 75 -16.53 4.08 0.51
C GLU A 75 -15.02 3.92 0.83
N GLN A 76 -14.12 4.20 -0.11
CA GLN A 76 -12.67 4.03 0.04
C GLN A 76 -11.92 5.30 -0.34
N THR A 77 -10.75 5.51 0.25
CA THR A 77 -9.81 6.52 -0.21
C THR A 77 -8.97 5.96 -1.36
N SER A 78 -9.10 6.56 -2.55
CA SER A 78 -8.63 6.01 -3.82
C SER A 78 -7.11 5.81 -3.90
N GLU A 79 -6.38 6.60 -3.14
CA GLU A 79 -4.91 6.72 -3.08
C GLU A 79 -4.29 5.50 -2.40
N TYR A 80 -4.98 4.94 -1.42
CA TYR A 80 -4.54 3.80 -0.61
C TYR A 80 -5.14 2.47 -1.08
N THR A 81 -5.92 2.50 -2.17
CA THR A 81 -6.62 1.34 -2.73
C THR A 81 -5.66 0.42 -3.50
N PRO A 82 -5.65 -0.90 -3.24
CA PRO A 82 -4.80 -1.86 -3.93
C PRO A 82 -5.28 -2.16 -5.38
N PRO A 83 -4.38 -2.67 -6.24
CA PRO A 83 -4.68 -2.90 -7.66
C PRO A 83 -5.82 -3.88 -7.89
N GLU A 84 -5.97 -4.92 -7.08
CA GLU A 84 -7.06 -5.89 -7.20
C GLU A 84 -8.44 -5.25 -7.01
N ALA A 85 -8.58 -4.27 -6.10
CA ALA A 85 -9.84 -3.55 -5.90
C ALA A 85 -10.11 -2.51 -7.00
N LEU A 86 -9.05 -2.01 -7.65
CA LEU A 86 -9.14 -1.14 -8.83
C LEU A 86 -9.48 -1.89 -10.12
N LEU A 87 -9.16 -3.18 -10.21
CA LEU A 87 -9.37 -3.99 -11.41
C LEU A 87 -10.58 -4.92 -11.32
N ASN A 88 -10.90 -5.43 -10.13
CA ASN A 88 -11.97 -6.37 -9.92
C ASN A 88 -12.99 -5.79 -8.92
N ALA A 89 -14.24 -5.61 -9.35
CA ALA A 89 -15.31 -5.12 -8.48
C ALA A 89 -15.68 -6.12 -7.37
N THR A 90 -15.43 -7.42 -7.58
CA THR A 90 -15.74 -8.50 -6.63
C THR A 90 -14.50 -9.05 -5.93
N TRP A 91 -13.42 -8.26 -5.83
CA TRP A 91 -12.18 -8.64 -5.14
C TRP A 91 -12.41 -9.22 -3.73
N TYR A 92 -13.45 -8.75 -3.04
CA TYR A 92 -13.86 -9.17 -1.69
C TYR A 92 -14.49 -10.59 -1.63
N GLN A 93 -14.67 -11.26 -2.76
CA GLN A 93 -15.16 -12.65 -2.82
C GLN A 93 -14.03 -13.68 -2.82
N GLY A 94 -12.77 -13.24 -2.81
CA GLY A 94 -11.60 -14.11 -2.77
C GLY A 94 -11.38 -14.80 -1.41
N PRO A 95 -10.29 -15.55 -1.26
CA PRO A 95 -9.88 -16.11 0.03
C PRO A 95 -9.72 -15.02 1.10
N THR A 96 -10.12 -15.28 2.34
CA THR A 96 -9.95 -14.32 3.45
C THR A 96 -8.50 -13.86 3.58
N SER A 97 -7.53 -14.75 3.36
CA SER A 97 -6.10 -14.44 3.38
C SER A 97 -5.67 -13.35 2.39
N THR A 98 -6.31 -13.23 1.23
CA THR A 98 -6.01 -12.15 0.27
C THR A 98 -6.78 -10.88 0.58
N ILE A 99 -8.03 -11.01 1.02
CA ILE A 99 -8.88 -9.87 1.41
C ILE A 99 -8.21 -9.07 2.55
N LEU A 100 -7.61 -9.74 3.54
CA LEU A 100 -6.87 -9.10 4.63
C LEU A 100 -5.65 -8.30 4.13
N LYS A 101 -5.03 -8.73 3.03
CA LYS A 101 -3.85 -8.08 2.43
C LYS A 101 -4.18 -6.81 1.65
N TYR A 102 -5.46 -6.43 1.55
CA TYR A 102 -5.87 -5.09 1.18
C TYR A 102 -5.19 -4.06 2.10
N ASP A 103 -5.33 -4.23 3.41
CA ASP A 103 -4.79 -3.27 4.39
C ASP A 103 -3.26 -3.20 4.33
N MET A 104 -2.62 -4.32 3.99
CA MET A 104 -1.17 -4.41 3.87
C MET A 104 -0.63 -3.57 2.71
N TRP A 105 -1.36 -3.49 1.59
CA TRP A 105 -1.03 -2.55 0.52
C TRP A 105 -1.13 -1.11 1.00
N SER A 106 -2.23 -0.76 1.69
CA SER A 106 -2.44 0.58 2.22
C SER A 106 -1.34 0.99 3.20
N VAL A 107 -0.82 0.07 4.02
CA VAL A 107 0.38 0.32 4.86
C VAL A 107 1.61 0.65 4.00
N GLY A 108 1.82 -0.06 2.89
CA GLY A 108 2.89 0.24 1.94
C GLY A 108 2.77 1.66 1.34
N VAL A 109 1.55 2.08 1.04
CA VAL A 109 1.24 3.45 0.56
C VAL A 109 1.54 4.48 1.65
N VAL A 110 1.08 4.26 2.89
CA VAL A 110 1.36 5.15 4.03
C VAL A 110 2.86 5.29 4.26
N MET A 111 3.63 4.19 4.19
CA MET A 111 5.08 4.26 4.32
C MET A 111 5.74 5.10 3.22
N LEU A 112 5.27 5.00 1.98
CA LEU A 112 5.74 5.86 0.89
C LEU A 112 5.32 7.32 1.07
N GLU A 113 4.10 7.57 1.51
CA GLU A 113 3.61 8.92 1.78
C GLU A 113 4.46 9.63 2.84
N LEU A 114 4.88 8.93 3.91
CA LEU A 114 5.78 9.49 4.92
C LEU A 114 7.14 9.91 4.35
N ILE A 115 7.61 9.26 3.28
CA ILE A 115 8.87 9.60 2.59
C ILE A 115 8.65 10.71 1.57
N LEU A 116 7.54 10.66 0.83
CA LEU A 116 7.26 11.56 -0.28
C LEU A 116 6.57 12.87 0.14
N GLY A 117 6.01 12.91 1.36
CA GLY A 117 5.27 14.06 1.90
C GLY A 117 3.93 14.32 1.18
N SER A 118 3.38 13.31 0.50
CA SER A 118 2.15 13.45 -0.29
C SER A 118 1.44 12.09 -0.45
N PRO A 119 0.09 12.03 -0.36
CA PRO A 119 -0.67 10.81 -0.58
C PRO A 119 -0.68 10.37 -2.06
N ASN A 120 -0.27 11.25 -2.97
CA ASN A 120 -0.21 11.01 -4.41
C ASN A 120 1.02 10.15 -4.82
N VAL A 121 1.27 9.05 -4.11
CA VAL A 121 2.45 8.19 -4.30
C VAL A 121 2.51 7.55 -5.68
N PHE A 122 1.37 7.37 -6.35
CA PHE A 122 1.26 6.82 -7.70
C PHE A 122 1.03 7.87 -8.79
N GLN A 123 1.30 9.14 -8.51
CA GLN A 123 1.26 10.18 -9.53
C GLN A 123 2.42 9.98 -10.51
N ILE A 124 2.09 9.96 -11.81
CA ILE A 124 3.07 10.01 -12.90
C ILE A 124 3.51 11.46 -13.14
N ASN A 125 4.73 11.65 -13.65
CA ASN A 125 5.22 12.99 -13.97
C ASN A 125 4.36 13.65 -15.09
N ALA A 126 4.34 14.98 -15.10
CA ALA A 126 3.50 15.76 -16.01
C ALA A 126 3.75 15.45 -17.50
N LEU A 127 5.01 15.19 -17.88
CA LEU A 127 5.36 14.83 -19.24
C LEU A 127 4.78 13.45 -19.64
N THR A 128 4.96 12.43 -18.80
CA THR A 128 4.37 11.10 -19.02
C THR A 128 2.86 11.20 -19.13
N ARG A 129 2.21 12.04 -18.30
CA ARG A 129 0.77 12.25 -18.36
C ARG A 129 0.34 12.84 -19.70
N VAL A 130 0.96 13.93 -20.14
CA VAL A 130 0.63 14.58 -21.43
C VAL A 130 0.83 13.62 -22.61
N LEU A 131 1.90 12.81 -22.59
CA LEU A 131 2.14 11.82 -23.64
C LEU A 131 1.10 10.68 -23.62
N LEU A 132 0.66 10.24 -22.44
CA LEU A 132 -0.42 9.26 -22.33
C LEU A 132 -1.76 9.84 -22.77
N ASP A 133 -2.04 11.10 -22.46
CA ASP A 133 -3.31 11.76 -22.80
C ASP A 133 -3.58 11.74 -24.32
N GLN A 134 -2.53 11.87 -25.13
CA GLN A 134 -2.62 11.73 -26.60
C GLN A 134 -3.10 10.34 -27.04
N HIS A 135 -2.75 9.29 -26.29
CA HIS A 135 -3.12 7.91 -26.60
C HIS A 135 -4.47 7.49 -26.00
N LEU A 136 -4.96 8.24 -25.02
CA LEU A 136 -6.19 7.98 -24.27
C LEU A 136 -7.34 8.90 -24.71
N GLU A 137 -7.21 9.52 -25.89
CA GLU A 137 -8.25 10.37 -26.45
C GLU A 137 -9.57 9.60 -26.60
N GLY A 138 -10.67 10.20 -26.14
CA GLY A 138 -12.00 9.58 -26.16
C GLY A 138 -12.27 8.55 -25.04
N TRP A 139 -11.28 8.21 -24.21
CA TRP A 139 -11.50 7.34 -23.05
C TRP A 139 -12.25 8.09 -21.93
N ASN A 140 -13.07 7.38 -21.16
CA ASN A 140 -13.69 7.97 -19.97
C ASN A 140 -12.66 8.22 -18.86
N GLU A 141 -12.95 9.16 -17.96
CA GLU A 141 -12.01 9.58 -16.91
C GLU A 141 -11.58 8.43 -15.99
N GLY A 142 -12.49 7.51 -15.64
CA GLY A 142 -12.13 6.34 -14.80
C GLY A 142 -11.13 5.40 -15.48
N LEU A 143 -11.22 5.21 -16.80
CA LEU A 143 -10.25 4.42 -17.56
C LEU A 143 -8.91 5.16 -17.71
N LYS A 144 -8.94 6.49 -17.85
CA LYS A 144 -7.71 7.31 -17.85
C LYS A 144 -6.98 7.22 -16.51
N GLU A 145 -7.70 7.38 -15.40
CA GLU A 145 -7.15 7.23 -14.06
C GLU A 145 -6.52 5.84 -13.84
N LEU A 146 -7.20 4.79 -14.29
CA LEU A 146 -6.65 3.44 -14.25
C LEU A 146 -5.37 3.34 -15.08
N ALA A 147 -5.35 3.88 -16.30
CA ALA A 147 -4.17 3.87 -17.16
C ALA A 147 -2.98 4.63 -16.53
N TYR A 148 -3.22 5.78 -15.89
CA TYR A 148 -2.18 6.51 -15.15
C TYR A 148 -1.64 5.69 -13.97
N LYS A 149 -2.52 5.04 -13.19
CA LYS A 149 -2.09 4.17 -12.08
C LYS A 149 -1.26 2.98 -12.59
N LEU A 150 -1.70 2.30 -13.64
CA LEU A 150 -0.96 1.20 -14.27
C LEU A 150 0.42 1.66 -14.76
N ARG A 151 0.50 2.85 -15.39
CA ARG A 151 1.78 3.44 -15.78
C ARG A 151 2.68 3.68 -14.57
N SER A 152 2.15 4.24 -13.48
CA SER A 152 2.91 4.48 -12.26
C SER A 152 3.43 3.19 -11.65
N PHE A 153 2.60 2.13 -11.60
CA PHE A 153 3.02 0.82 -11.11
C PHE A 153 4.16 0.23 -11.94
N MET A 154 4.19 0.48 -13.25
CA MET A 154 5.33 0.08 -14.09
C MET A 154 6.58 0.90 -13.79
N GLU A 155 6.47 2.22 -13.59
CA GLU A 155 7.60 3.10 -13.24
C GLU A 155 8.22 2.76 -11.88
N LEU A 156 7.39 2.35 -10.93
CA LEU A 156 7.79 1.90 -9.60
C LEU A 156 8.13 0.41 -9.52
N CYS A 157 8.15 -0.30 -10.65
CA CYS A 157 8.47 -1.73 -10.70
C CYS A 157 7.57 -2.60 -9.79
N ILE A 158 6.32 -2.19 -9.62
CA ILE A 158 5.25 -2.93 -8.96
C ILE A 158 4.59 -3.88 -9.97
N LEU A 159 4.34 -3.39 -11.18
CA LEU A 159 3.79 -4.16 -12.29
C LEU A 159 4.84 -4.37 -13.38
N ILE A 160 5.22 -5.61 -13.64
CA ILE A 160 6.15 -5.99 -14.72
C ILE A 160 5.39 -6.81 -15.76
N PRO A 161 5.01 -6.23 -16.92
CA PRO A 161 4.33 -6.96 -17.97
C PRO A 161 5.15 -8.16 -18.44
N GLY A 162 4.52 -9.33 -18.56
CA GLY A 162 5.16 -10.55 -19.06
C GLY A 162 6.01 -11.31 -18.03
N SER A 163 6.24 -10.77 -16.83
CA SER A 163 6.81 -11.53 -15.71
C SER A 163 5.67 -12.02 -14.84
N SER A 164 5.28 -13.28 -15.00
CA SER A 164 4.44 -13.93 -13.99
C SER A 164 5.28 -14.06 -12.70
N SER A 165 4.73 -13.71 -11.54
CA SER A 165 5.38 -13.89 -10.22
C SER A 165 5.93 -15.31 -10.00
N LYS A 166 5.42 -16.30 -10.75
CA LYS A 166 5.88 -17.70 -10.73
C LYS A 166 7.26 -17.93 -11.37
N HIS A 167 7.83 -16.97 -12.12
CA HIS A 167 9.10 -17.14 -12.84
C HIS A 167 10.34 -16.55 -12.16
N HIS A 168 10.22 -15.86 -11.01
CA HIS A 168 11.41 -15.34 -10.31
C HIS A 168 12.28 -16.41 -9.61
N ARG A 169 11.96 -17.70 -9.74
CA ARG A 169 12.77 -18.79 -9.16
C ARG A 169 13.75 -19.47 -10.12
N VAL A 170 13.82 -19.09 -11.40
CA VAL A 170 14.76 -19.74 -12.33
C VAL A 170 15.58 -18.68 -13.06
N GLY A 171 16.85 -18.54 -12.65
CA GLY A 171 17.87 -17.92 -13.49
C GLY A 171 17.99 -18.70 -14.80
N GLY A 172 17.85 -18.02 -15.93
CA GLY A 172 17.95 -18.65 -17.24
C GLY A 172 17.89 -17.61 -18.35
N THR A 173 19.04 -17.34 -18.95
CA THR A 173 19.25 -16.59 -20.18
C THR A 173 18.30 -17.03 -21.30
N ASN A 174 17.63 -16.09 -21.98
CA ASN A 174 17.65 -16.03 -23.44
C ASN A 174 17.00 -14.75 -24.00
N ASN A 175 17.79 -14.08 -24.84
CA ASN A 175 17.43 -12.93 -25.67
C ASN A 175 16.39 -13.34 -26.73
N ARG A 176 15.23 -12.65 -26.77
CA ARG A 176 14.49 -12.38 -28.01
C ARG A 176 13.92 -10.97 -27.95
N GLY A 177 14.35 -10.15 -28.92
CA GLY A 177 13.95 -8.76 -29.08
C GLY A 177 12.48 -8.62 -29.46
N GLY A 178 11.66 -8.31 -28.46
CA GLY A 178 10.45 -7.51 -28.62
C GLY A 178 10.63 -6.24 -27.77
N PHE A 179 10.17 -5.09 -28.26
CA PHE A 179 10.14 -3.86 -27.46
C PHE A 179 9.23 -4.10 -26.25
N SER A 180 9.84 -4.51 -25.12
CA SER A 180 9.15 -4.62 -23.85
C SER A 180 8.89 -3.20 -23.33
N PRO A 181 7.63 -2.81 -23.02
CA PRO A 181 7.30 -1.49 -22.49
C PRO A 181 7.97 -1.18 -21.14
N ALA A 182 8.45 -2.21 -20.44
CA ALA A 182 9.28 -2.09 -19.26
C ALA A 182 10.75 -2.28 -19.65
N SER A 183 11.58 -1.27 -19.40
CA SER A 183 13.04 -1.46 -19.41
C SER A 183 13.38 -2.55 -18.40
N TRP A 184 14.26 -3.48 -18.74
CA TRP A 184 14.64 -4.63 -17.91
C TRP A 184 15.47 -4.22 -16.66
N LYS A 185 15.15 -3.08 -16.04
CA LYS A 185 15.90 -2.39 -14.97
C LYS A 185 15.14 -2.36 -13.64
N CYS A 186 14.23 -3.30 -13.37
CA CYS A 186 13.50 -3.34 -12.11
C CYS A 186 14.31 -3.99 -10.97
N SER A 187 15.41 -3.34 -10.57
CA SER A 187 16.23 -3.72 -9.43
C SER A 187 15.84 -2.97 -8.14
N GLU A 188 16.34 -3.43 -6.99
CA GLU A 188 16.17 -2.74 -5.71
C GLU A 188 16.79 -1.33 -5.74
N GLU A 189 17.94 -1.18 -6.40
CA GLU A 189 18.64 0.09 -6.56
C GLU A 189 17.83 1.06 -7.41
N PHE A 190 17.24 0.57 -8.51
CA PHE A 190 16.39 1.39 -9.36
C PHE A 190 15.15 1.88 -8.60
N PHE A 191 14.46 0.98 -7.89
CA PHE A 191 13.30 1.35 -7.08
C PHE A 191 13.66 2.39 -6.00
N SER A 192 14.75 2.16 -5.26
CA SER A 192 15.26 3.09 -4.26
C SER A 192 15.58 4.47 -4.86
N HIS A 193 16.23 4.49 -6.03
CA HIS A 193 16.54 5.73 -6.75
C HIS A 193 15.29 6.46 -7.22
N GLN A 194 14.26 5.75 -7.72
CA GLN A 194 12.99 6.37 -8.12
C GLN A 194 12.26 7.01 -6.93
N ILE A 195 12.26 6.37 -5.76
CA ILE A 195 11.66 6.97 -4.56
C ILE A 195 12.47 8.18 -4.11
N LYS A 196 13.81 8.07 -4.06
CA LYS A 196 14.70 9.18 -3.68
C LYS A 196 14.60 10.38 -4.62
N SER A 197 14.41 10.15 -5.93
CA SER A 197 14.27 11.23 -6.91
C SER A 197 12.95 11.99 -6.73
N ARG A 198 11.90 11.32 -6.24
CA ARG A 198 10.57 11.88 -5.97
C ARG A 198 10.44 12.50 -4.58
N ASP A 199 11.24 12.06 -3.61
CA ASP A 199 11.32 12.66 -2.28
C ASP A 199 11.73 14.15 -2.37
N PRO A 200 10.95 15.09 -1.81
CA PRO A 200 11.30 16.51 -1.75
C PRO A 200 12.66 16.80 -1.09
N LEU A 201 13.05 16.03 -0.08
CA LEU A 201 14.29 16.17 0.67
C LEU A 201 15.45 15.37 0.08
N LYS A 202 15.19 14.55 -0.96
CA LYS A 202 16.19 13.68 -1.61
C LYS A 202 16.89 12.72 -0.64
N LEU A 203 16.23 12.31 0.43
CA LEU A 203 16.75 11.32 1.40
C LEU A 203 16.47 9.90 0.90
N GLY A 204 15.22 9.63 0.52
CA GLY A 204 14.73 8.31 0.14
C GLY A 204 14.48 7.42 1.36
N PHE A 205 14.64 6.11 1.20
CA PHE A 205 14.45 5.17 2.30
C PHE A 205 15.54 5.32 3.38
N PRO A 206 15.18 5.19 4.67
CA PRO A 206 16.15 5.30 5.76
C PRO A 206 17.18 4.16 5.78
N ASN A 207 16.82 2.98 5.26
CA ASN A 207 17.72 1.84 5.10
C ASN A 207 17.15 0.82 4.08
N VAL A 208 17.95 -0.19 3.73
CA VAL A 208 17.56 -1.25 2.78
C VAL A 208 16.36 -2.07 3.25
N TRP A 209 16.18 -2.26 4.56
CA TRP A 209 15.09 -3.06 5.10
C TRP A 209 13.74 -2.33 4.99
N ALA A 210 13.71 -1.01 5.17
CA ALA A 210 12.52 -0.20 4.93
C ALA A 210 12.07 -0.29 3.46
N MET A 211 13.04 -0.18 2.54
CA MET A 211 12.79 -0.32 1.11
C MET A 211 12.24 -1.70 0.75
N ARG A 212 12.85 -2.78 1.26
CA ARG A 212 12.40 -4.16 1.02
C ARG A 212 11.01 -4.43 1.60
N LEU A 213 10.72 -3.92 2.80
CA LEU A 213 9.40 -4.05 3.41
C LEU A 213 8.34 -3.40 2.52
N VAL A 214 8.57 -2.16 2.08
CA VAL A 214 7.63 -1.46 1.18
C VAL A 214 7.45 -2.20 -0.14
N ARG A 215 8.52 -2.73 -0.75
CA ARG A 215 8.40 -3.56 -1.97
C ARG A 215 7.52 -4.78 -1.75
N GLN A 216 7.63 -5.44 -0.59
CA GLN A 216 6.86 -6.63 -0.27
C GLN A 216 5.40 -6.33 0.14
N LEU A 217 5.13 -5.14 0.65
CA LEU A 217 3.77 -4.63 0.91
C LEU A 217 3.07 -4.17 -0.38
N LEU A 218 3.82 -3.67 -1.37
CA LEU A 218 3.31 -3.18 -2.65
C LEU A 218 3.44 -4.21 -3.78
N ILE A 219 3.46 -5.50 -3.45
CA ILE A 219 3.40 -6.57 -4.48
C ILE A 219 2.03 -6.52 -5.16
N TRP A 220 2.06 -6.59 -6.50
CA TRP A 220 0.88 -6.58 -7.36
C TRP A 220 -0.11 -7.68 -7.02
N ASP A 221 0.34 -8.94 -7.02
CA ASP A 221 -0.51 -10.09 -6.70
C ASP A 221 -0.71 -10.19 -5.18
N PRO A 222 -1.95 -10.07 -4.67
CA PRO A 222 -2.21 -10.20 -3.24
C PRO A 222 -1.81 -11.57 -2.67
N GLU A 223 -1.77 -12.64 -3.45
CA GLU A 223 -1.33 -13.95 -2.95
C GLU A 223 0.14 -13.92 -2.51
N ASP A 224 0.99 -13.19 -3.24
CA ASP A 224 2.42 -13.04 -2.97
C ASP A 224 2.74 -11.89 -1.99
N ARG A 225 1.79 -10.97 -1.77
CA ARG A 225 1.94 -9.81 -0.86
C ARG A 225 2.09 -10.26 0.60
N LEU A 226 2.87 -9.53 1.40
CA LEU A 226 3.04 -9.85 2.83
C LEU A 226 1.70 -9.87 3.58
N SER A 227 1.52 -10.89 4.42
CA SER A 227 0.52 -10.86 5.50
C SER A 227 1.01 -9.97 6.65
N VAL A 228 0.11 -9.62 7.58
CA VAL A 228 0.50 -8.87 8.78
C VAL A 228 1.49 -9.65 9.66
N ASP A 229 1.34 -10.98 9.74
CA ASP A 229 2.22 -11.83 10.55
C ASP A 229 3.61 -11.97 9.95
N ASP A 230 3.71 -12.03 8.62
CA ASP A 230 5.00 -12.02 7.92
C ASP A 230 5.65 -10.63 8.01
N ALA A 231 4.87 -9.56 7.87
CA ALA A 231 5.37 -8.19 7.97
C ALA A 231 5.97 -7.90 9.35
N LEU A 232 5.33 -8.34 10.43
CA LEU A 232 5.84 -8.16 11.79
C LEU A 232 7.13 -8.94 12.08
N ARG A 233 7.42 -10.00 11.30
CA ARG A 233 8.68 -10.75 11.38
C ARG A 233 9.77 -10.21 10.45
N HIS A 234 9.45 -9.21 9.62
CA HIS A 234 10.39 -8.65 8.66
C HIS A 234 11.61 -8.01 9.38
N PRO A 235 12.84 -8.12 8.84
CA PRO A 235 14.06 -7.57 9.45
C PRO A 235 14.01 -6.07 9.78
N TYR A 236 13.13 -5.30 9.12
CA TYR A 236 12.91 -3.89 9.42
C TYR A 236 12.48 -3.64 10.88
N PHE A 237 11.75 -4.57 11.49
CA PHE A 237 11.29 -4.46 12.88
C PHE A 237 12.20 -5.18 13.88
N GLN A 238 13.27 -5.82 13.41
CA GLN A 238 14.23 -6.47 14.29
C GLN A 238 15.31 -5.46 14.72
N PRO A 239 15.81 -5.56 15.96
CA PRO A 239 16.96 -4.75 16.36
C PRO A 239 18.13 -5.00 15.40
N PRO A 240 18.95 -3.97 15.10
CA PRO A 240 20.17 -4.20 14.34
C PRO A 240 21.02 -5.26 15.06
N PRO A 241 21.64 -6.19 14.30
CA PRO A 241 22.51 -7.21 14.87
C PRO A 241 23.73 -6.61 15.58
#